data_AF-A0A0S8JW00-F1
#
_entry.id   AF-A0A0S8JW00-F1
#
_cell.length_a   1.000
_cell.length_b   1.000
_cell.length_c   1.000
_cell.angle_alpha   90.00
_cell.angle_beta   90.00
_cell.angle_gamma   90.00
#
_symmetry.space_group_name_H-M   'P 1'
#
loop_
_entity.id
_entity.type
_entity.pdbx_description
1 polymer ?
#
loop_
_entity_poly.entity_id
_entity_poly.type
_entity_poly.pdbx_seq_one_letter_code
_entity_poly.pdbx_strand_id
1 'polypeptide(L)' 'MNMLRVWPIVCQFGVGALLCLVGIWCGMRGGYLDLKIAEDRRLLVILIAGYLLMLCIACVFTFLAPNWAIGD' A
#
# COMPACT_ATOMS: atom_id res chain seq x y z
N MET A 1 1.86 5.94 23.02
CA MET A 1 1.89 5.61 21.57
C MET A 1 2.80 6.63 20.90
N ASN A 2 3.91 6.23 20.28
CA ASN A 2 4.82 7.16 19.60
C ASN A 2 4.19 7.66 18.29
N MET A 3 3.28 8.65 18.39
CA MET A 3 2.62 9.29 17.23
C MET A 3 3.63 9.80 16.19
N LEU A 4 4.84 10.18 16.61
CA LEU A 4 5.97 10.58 15.76
C LEU A 4 6.43 9.50 14.77
N ARG A 5 6.25 8.21 15.07
CA ARG A 5 6.60 7.11 14.15
C ARG A 5 5.46 6.69 13.24
N VAL A 6 4.22 6.89 13.69
CA VAL A 6 3.00 6.51 12.94
C VAL A 6 2.68 7.52 11.85
N TRP A 7 2.79 8.81 12.18
CA TRP A 7 2.48 9.92 11.28
C TRP A 7 3.20 9.88 9.92
N PRO A 8 4.52 9.64 9.83
CA PRO A 8 5.21 9.56 8.54
C PRO A 8 4.74 8.38 7.67
N ILE A 9 4.42 7.22 8.27
CA ILE A 9 3.86 6.07 7.54
C ILE A 9 2.50 6.41 6.97
N VAL A 10 1.63 7.02 7.79
CA VAL A 10 0.28 7.43 7.36
C VAL A 10 0.37 8.45 6.22
N CYS A 11 1.31 9.39 6.27
CA CYS A 11 1.53 10.33 5.17
C CYS A 11 2.06 9.64 3.90
N GLN A 12 3.13 8.83 3.99
CA GLN A 12 3.72 8.17 2.81
C GLN A 12 2.77 7.16 2.17
N PHE A 13 2.24 6.24 2.97
CA PHE A 13 1.35 5.23 2.46
C PHE A 13 -0.03 5.83 2.16
N GLY A 14 -0.59 6.68 3.01
CA GLY A 14 -1.90 7.31 2.76
C GLY A 14 -1.93 8.13 1.47
N VAL A 15 -0.91 8.97 1.22
CA VAL A 15 -0.81 9.70 -0.06
C VAL A 15 -0.57 8.74 -1.22
N GLY A 16 0.24 7.69 -1.02
CA GLY A 16 0.43 6.63 -2.01
C GLY A 16 -0.85 5.88 -2.36
N ALA A 17 -1.72 5.60 -1.38
CA ALA A 17 -3.02 4.94 -1.59
C ALA A 17 -3.96 5.82 -2.39
N LEU A 18 -4.00 7.12 -2.10
CA LEU A 18 -4.78 8.08 -2.87
C LEU A 18 -4.30 8.14 -4.33
N LEU A 19 -2.98 8.19 -4.56
CA LEU A 19 -2.42 8.16 -5.91
C LEU A 19 -2.72 6.85 -6.65
N CYS A 20 -2.63 5.69 -5.98
CA CYS A 20 -3.02 4.41 -6.55
C CYS A 20 -4.51 4.38 -6.92
N LEU A 21 -5.39 4.89 -6.04
CA LEU A 21 -6.83 4.98 -6.33
C LEU A 21 -7.12 5.89 -7.52
N VAL A 22 -6.47 7.06 -7.59
CA VAL A 22 -6.61 7.98 -8.74
C VAL A 22 -6.09 7.32 -10.03
N GLY A 23 -4.98 6.58 -9.96
CA GLY A 23 -4.43 5.83 -11.09
C GLY A 23 -5.39 4.74 -11.59
N ILE A 24 -5.96 3.94 -10.68
CA ILE A 24 -6.98 2.93 -11.00
C ILE A 24 -8.22 3.60 -11.60
N TRP A 25 -8.68 4.71 -11.01
CA TRP A 25 -9.83 5.46 -11.49
C TRP A 25 -9.62 5.99 -12.91
N CYS A 26 -8.46 6.58 -13.19
CA CYS A 26 -8.11 7.01 -14.55
C CYS A 26 -7.98 5.83 -15.52
N GLY A 27 -7.39 4.70 -15.09
CA GLY A 27 -7.28 3.49 -15.92
C GLY A 27 -8.64 2.89 -16.31
N MET A 28 -9.58 2.89 -15.36
CA MET A 28 -10.97 2.48 -15.62
C MET A 28 -11.69 3.46 -16.54
N ARG A 29 -11.57 4.78 -16.30
CA ARG A 29 -12.27 5.80 -17.09
C ARG A 29 -11.73 5.94 -18.51
N GLY A 30 -10.44 5.62 -18.72
CA GLY A 30 -9.81 5.55 -20.03
C GLY A 30 -10.10 4.28 -20.82
N GLY A 31 -10.84 3.32 -20.24
CA GLY A 31 -11.16 2.04 -20.89
C GLY A 31 -9.97 1.07 -20.98
N TYR A 32 -8.86 1.36 -20.30
CA TYR A 32 -7.65 0.54 -20.30
C TYR A 32 -7.71 -0.58 -19.25
N LEU A 33 -8.60 -0.46 -18.27
CA LEU A 33 -8.74 -1.39 -17.16
C LEU A 33 -10.22 -1.81 -17.04
N ASP A 34 -10.57 -2.96 -17.60
CA ASP A 34 -11.92 -3.49 -17.60
C ASP A 34 -12.08 -4.57 -16.53
N LEU A 35 -12.81 -4.25 -15.46
CA LEU A 35 -13.10 -5.17 -14.35
C LEU A 35 -13.88 -6.42 -14.77
N LYS A 36 -14.44 -6.44 -15.99
CA LYS A 36 -15.11 -7.61 -16.56
C LYS A 36 -14.12 -8.64 -17.13
N ILE A 37 -12.89 -8.22 -17.45
CA ILE A 37 -11.85 -9.11 -17.97
C ILE A 37 -11.08 -9.70 -16.79
N ALA A 38 -10.94 -11.03 -16.78
CA ALA A 38 -10.29 -11.76 -15.69
C ALA A 38 -8.81 -11.40 -15.54
N GLU A 39 -8.11 -11.09 -16.64
CA GLU A 39 -6.71 -10.65 -16.66
C GLU A 39 -6.51 -9.29 -15.98
N ASP A 40 -7.30 -8.28 -16.35
CA ASP A 40 -7.24 -6.94 -15.76
C ASP A 40 -7.55 -6.98 -14.26
N ARG A 41 -8.52 -7.82 -13.85
CA ARG A 41 -8.80 -8.03 -12.43
C ARG A 41 -7.61 -8.63 -11.69
N ARG A 42 -6.85 -9.52 -12.34
CA ARG A 42 -5.65 -10.14 -11.77
C ARG A 42 -4.52 -9.11 -11.61
N LEU A 43 -4.33 -8.23 -12.59
CA LEU A 43 -3.38 -7.12 -12.50
C LEU A 43 -3.73 -6.16 -11.35
N LEU A 44 -5.02 -5.82 -11.22
CA LEU A 44 -5.53 -4.98 -10.12
C LEU A 44 -5.25 -5.63 -8.75
N VAL A 45 -5.51 -6.93 -8.63
CA VAL A 45 -5.24 -7.70 -7.40
C VAL A 45 -3.74 -7.74 -7.09
N ILE A 46 -2.87 -7.94 -8.08
CA ILE A 46 -1.42 -7.92 -7.89
C ILE A 46 -0.95 -6.54 -7.41
N LEU A 47 -1.49 -5.46 -7.99
CA LEU A 47 -1.13 -4.10 -7.62
C LEU A 47 -1.53 -3.78 -6.17
N ILE A 48 -2.77 -4.13 -5.78
CA ILE A 48 -3.26 -3.97 -4.40
C ILE A 48 -2.44 -4.84 -3.44
N ALA A 49 -2.18 -6.09 -3.80
CA ALA A 49 -1.40 -7.02 -2.98
C ALA A 49 0.04 -6.53 -2.77
N GLY A 50 0.70 -6.02 -3.82
CA GLY A 50 2.04 -5.45 -3.73
C GLY A 50 2.10 -4.22 -2.84
N TYR A 51 1.10 -3.33 -2.95
CA TYR A 51 0.98 -2.16 -2.08
C TYR A 51 0.77 -2.55 -0.61
N LEU A 52 -0.13 -3.50 -0.33
CA LEU A 52 -0.37 -4.01 1.03
C LEU A 52 0.84 -4.73 1.61
N LEU A 53 1.59 -5.48 0.79
CA LEU A 53 2.82 -6.15 1.20
C LEU A 53 3.87 -5.11 1.63
N MET A 54 4.09 -4.07 0.82
CA MET A 54 5.00 -2.98 1.17
C MET A 54 4.57 -2.23 2.44
N LEU A 55 3.27 -1.99 2.62
CA LEU A 55 2.71 -1.42 3.86
C LEU A 55 3.02 -2.31 5.06
N CYS A 56 2.78 -3.62 4.95
CA CYS A 56 3.07 -4.59 5.99
C CYS A 56 4.56 -4.58 6.36
N ILE A 57 5.46 -4.58 5.38
CA ILE A 57 6.91 -4.49 5.62
C ILE A 57 7.23 -3.20 6.39
N ALA A 58 6.73 -2.05 5.95
CA ALA A 58 6.99 -0.78 6.64
C ALA A 58 6.45 -0.76 8.08
N CYS A 59 5.27 -1.37 8.32
CA CYS A 59 4.73 -1.55 9.66
C CYS A 59 5.62 -2.45 10.52
N VAL A 60 6.10 -3.59 9.99
CA VAL A 60 7.03 -4.49 10.69
C VAL A 60 8.32 -3.75 11.04
N PHE A 61 8.94 -3.04 10.10
CA PHE A 61 10.16 -2.28 10.39
C PHE A 61 9.95 -1.15 11.40
N THR A 62 8.77 -0.54 11.45
CA THR A 62 8.55 0.61 12.34
C THR A 62 8.15 0.20 13.76
N PHE A 63 7.35 -0.87 13.89
CA PHE A 63 6.83 -1.30 15.19
C PHE A 63 7.54 -2.52 15.75
N LEU A 64 7.99 -3.45 14.90
CA LEU A 64 8.65 -4.68 15.33
C LEU A 64 10.17 -4.52 15.42
N ALA A 65 10.84 -3.92 14.43
CA ALA A 65 12.30 -3.75 14.46
C ALA A 65 12.88 -3.03 15.69
N PRO A 66 12.25 -2.00 16.32
CA PRO A 66 12.78 -1.45 17.56
C PRO A 66 12.78 -2.47 18.72
N ASN A 67 11.90 -3.48 18.70
CA ASN A 67 11.93 -4.59 19.65
C ASN A 67 12.95 -5.68 19.28
N TRP A 68 13.47 -5.72 18.05
CA TRP A 68 14.55 -6.64 17.67
C TRP A 68 15.93 -6.10 18.08
N ALA A 69 16.08 -4.78 18.15
CA ALA A 69 17.31 -4.13 18.63
C ALA A 69 17.43 -4.17 20.16
N ILE A 70 16.31 -4.32 20.88
CA ILE A 70 16.24 -4.61 22.31
C ILE A 70 16.16 -6.14 22.42
N GLY A 71 17.29 -6.81 22.22
CA GLY A 71 17.37 -8.23 22.53
C GLY A 71 17.22 -8.44 24.03
N ASP A 72 16.20 -9.18 24.44
CA ASP A 72 16.31 -10.05 25.61
C ASP A 72 17.08 -11.31 25.21
#